data_AF-A0A8J7HK36-F1
#
_entry.id   AF-A0A8J7HK36-F1
#
_cell.length_a   1.000
_cell.length_b   1.000
_cell.length_c   1.000
_cell.angle_alpha   90.00
_cell.angle_beta   90.00
_cell.angle_gamma   90.00
#
_symmetry.space_group_name_H-M   'P 1'
#
loop_
_entity.id
_entity.type
_entity.pdbx_description
1 polymer ?
#
loop_
_entity_poly.entity_id
_entity_poly.type
_entity_poly.pdbx_seq_one_letter_code
_entity_poly.pdbx_strand_id
1 'polypeptide(L)'
;RRAVRFWQITTDKITVPENTTWYIMTDLPGDIQLSVGNTYGFRTWIEYGFKQSKNELGWADYRVTDYQEIERWWEIIFSTYFMISLQSEPFKRLRHYQNDNTSHETDSVPDEITDKFCLHSWWHHETSWKSTLNNLRLIIQPKIFFCLISPWLEVFRIPDLVKGFLVLTRIMNEFKPYLPDG
;
A
#
# COMPACT_ATOMS: atom_id res chain seq x y z
N ARG A 1 36.29 7.74 11.19
CA ARG A 1 35.46 6.73 11.88
C ARG A 1 34.26 7.46 12.49
N ARG A 2 33.01 7.05 12.20
CA ARG A 2 31.82 7.63 12.85
C ARG A 2 31.82 7.24 14.34
N ALA A 3 31.44 8.16 15.23
CA ALA A 3 31.37 7.89 16.65
C ALA A 3 30.17 6.96 16.93
N VAL A 4 30.43 5.75 17.42
CA VAL A 4 29.37 4.78 17.71
C VAL A 4 28.90 4.96 19.15
N ARG A 5 27.57 4.96 19.34
CA ARG A 5 26.91 5.16 20.64
C ARG A 5 26.09 3.94 21.01
N PHE A 6 26.08 3.60 22.30
CA PHE A 6 25.29 2.52 22.87
C PHE A 6 24.14 3.11 23.69
N TRP A 7 22.93 2.61 23.47
CA TRP A 7 21.72 3.07 24.12
C TRP A 7 20.99 1.90 24.76
N GLN A 8 20.43 2.15 25.93
CA GLN A 8 19.51 1.26 26.61
C GLN A 8 18.12 1.89 26.59
N ILE A 9 17.15 1.18 26.03
CA ILE A 9 15.76 1.62 25.94
C ILE A 9 14.95 0.70 26.84
N THR A 10 14.24 1.26 27.81
CA THR A 10 13.39 0.51 28.74
C THR A 10 12.07 1.26 28.97
N THR A 11 11.01 0.52 29.24
CA THR A 11 9.71 1.09 29.67
C THR A 11 9.75 1.55 31.13
N ASP A 12 10.61 0.96 31.97
CA ASP A 12 10.79 1.33 33.37
C ASP A 12 12.29 1.45 33.70
N LYS A 13 12.71 2.65 34.11
CA LYS A 13 14.09 2.99 34.45
C LYS A 13 14.51 2.48 35.83
N ILE A 14 13.55 2.12 36.69
CA ILE A 14 13.80 1.69 38.07
C ILE A 14 13.99 0.18 38.11
N THR A 15 13.05 -0.58 37.54
CA THR A 15 13.08 -2.04 37.59
C THR A 15 13.85 -2.68 36.44
N VAL A 16 14.04 -1.96 35.32
CA VAL A 16 14.73 -2.41 34.10
C VAL A 16 14.34 -3.85 33.72
N PRO A 17 13.08 -4.08 33.35
CA PRO A 17 12.60 -5.42 33.04
C PRO A 17 13.31 -5.96 31.80
N GLU A 18 13.84 -7.18 31.84
CA GLU A 18 14.55 -7.78 30.69
C GLU A 18 13.66 -7.87 29.44
N ASN A 19 12.37 -8.14 29.61
CA ASN A 19 11.41 -8.33 28.51
C ASN A 19 11.03 -7.02 27.79
N THR A 20 11.26 -5.86 28.39
CA THR A 20 10.95 -4.55 27.80
C THR A 20 12.18 -3.65 27.69
N THR A 21 13.38 -4.22 27.87
CA THR A 21 14.65 -3.53 27.73
C THR A 21 15.38 -3.96 26.45
N TRP A 22 15.78 -2.98 25.64
CA TRP A 22 16.57 -3.20 24.43
C TRP A 22 17.90 -2.46 24.50
N TYR A 23 18.95 -3.10 24.01
CA TYR A 23 20.28 -2.51 23.84
C TYR A 23 20.53 -2.27 22.36
N ILE A 24 20.82 -1.02 21.99
CA ILE A 24 20.93 -0.57 20.60
C ILE A 24 22.27 0.12 20.40
N MET A 25 22.91 -0.19 19.27
CA MET A 25 24.11 0.47 18.78
C MET A 25 23.74 1.34 17.57
N THR A 26 24.16 2.60 17.55
CA THR A 26 23.82 3.53 16.47
C THR A 26 24.93 4.53 16.20
N ASP A 27 25.06 4.94 14.94
CA ASP A 27 25.95 5.99 14.44
C ASP A 27 25.19 7.30 14.10
N LEU A 28 23.88 7.38 14.40
CA LEU A 28 23.07 8.58 14.20
C LEU A 28 23.70 9.77 14.94
N PRO A 29 23.75 10.99 14.36
CA PRO A 29 24.26 12.22 15.01
C PRO A 29 23.20 12.94 15.89
N GLY A 30 23.61 13.88 16.74
CA GLY A 30 22.69 14.76 17.51
C GLY A 30 22.22 14.23 18.88
N ASP A 31 21.33 14.98 19.54
CA ASP A 31 20.61 14.53 20.74
C ASP A 31 19.46 13.60 20.34
N ILE A 32 19.62 12.32 20.66
CA ILE A 32 18.83 11.23 20.10
C ILE A 32 18.03 10.47 21.16
N GLN A 33 18.07 10.88 22.44
CA GLN A 33 17.38 10.16 23.53
C GLN A 33 15.90 9.88 23.23
N LEU A 34 15.20 10.85 22.65
CA LEU A 34 13.78 10.75 22.30
C LEU A 34 13.56 10.15 20.90
N SER A 35 14.56 10.19 20.01
CA SER A 35 14.42 9.74 18.63
C SER A 35 14.85 8.28 18.42
N VAL A 36 15.88 7.78 19.10
CA VAL A 36 16.37 6.38 18.91
C VAL A 36 15.26 5.37 19.15
N GLY A 37 14.47 5.53 20.22
CA GLY A 37 13.36 4.63 20.52
C GLY A 37 12.29 4.62 19.43
N ASN A 38 11.88 5.81 18.98
CA ASN A 38 10.90 5.95 17.90
C ASN A 38 11.42 5.36 16.58
N THR A 39 12.67 5.67 16.22
CA THR A 39 13.30 5.14 15.00
C THR A 39 13.45 3.62 15.05
N TYR A 40 13.89 3.07 16.19
CA TYR A 40 14.03 1.62 16.34
C TYR A 40 12.68 0.92 16.35
N GLY A 41 11.65 1.55 16.91
CA GLY A 41 10.26 1.08 16.87
C GLY A 41 9.74 0.87 15.44
N PHE A 42 10.25 1.62 14.46
CA PHE A 42 9.84 1.44 13.06
C PHE A 42 10.19 0.06 12.48
N ARG A 43 11.11 -0.70 13.10
CA ARG A 43 11.39 -2.09 12.68
C ARG A 43 10.14 -2.97 12.67
N THR A 44 9.17 -2.70 13.55
CA THR A 44 7.92 -3.47 13.64
C THR A 44 7.09 -3.33 12.35
N TRP A 45 7.25 -2.23 11.60
CA TRP A 45 6.57 -2.07 10.30
C TRP A 45 7.08 -3.03 9.23
N ILE A 46 8.33 -3.52 9.35
CA ILE A 46 8.85 -4.57 8.46
C ILE A 46 8.07 -5.87 8.69
N GLU A 47 7.85 -6.25 9.95
CA GLU A 47 7.05 -7.44 10.29
C GLU A 47 5.60 -7.27 9.85
N TYR A 48 5.02 -6.07 10.05
CA TYR A 48 3.69 -5.75 9.54
C TYR A 48 3.61 -5.93 8.02
N GLY A 49 4.56 -5.40 7.26
CA GLY A 49 4.62 -5.55 5.81
C GLY A 49 4.68 -7.02 5.38
N PHE A 50 5.55 -7.82 6.00
CA PHE A 50 5.62 -9.25 5.71
C PHE A 50 4.33 -10.01 6.04
N LYS A 51 3.60 -9.61 7.09
CA LYS A 51 2.29 -10.20 7.40
C LYS A 51 1.28 -9.91 6.28
N GLN A 52 1.27 -8.69 5.73
CA GLN A 52 0.39 -8.36 4.61
C GLN A 52 0.78 -9.08 3.33
N SER A 53 2.07 -9.12 2.98
CA SER A 53 2.55 -9.84 1.79
C SER A 53 2.20 -11.32 1.83
N LYS A 54 2.30 -11.95 3.01
CA LYS A 54 1.93 -13.35 3.25
C LYS A 54 0.43 -13.60 3.12
N ASN A 55 -0.37 -12.83 3.86
CA ASN A 55 -1.77 -13.16 4.07
C ASN A 55 -2.69 -12.58 2.98
N GLU A 56 -2.30 -11.47 2.36
CA GLU A 56 -3.18 -10.71 1.47
C GLU A 56 -2.69 -10.72 0.02
N LEU A 57 -1.38 -10.75 -0.22
CA LEU A 57 -0.81 -10.69 -1.59
C LEU A 57 -0.41 -12.06 -2.17
N GLY A 58 -0.75 -13.15 -1.48
CA GLY A 58 -0.60 -14.50 -2.01
C GLY A 58 0.82 -15.06 -1.99
N TRP A 59 1.75 -14.48 -1.23
CA TRP A 59 3.08 -15.07 -1.06
C TRP A 59 3.00 -16.49 -0.47
N ALA A 60 2.06 -16.74 0.45
CA ALA A 60 1.88 -18.06 1.05
C ALA A 60 1.15 -19.06 0.13
N ASP A 61 0.40 -18.57 -0.87
CA ASP A 61 -0.49 -19.38 -1.70
C ASP A 61 0.23 -19.95 -2.92
N TYR A 62 1.19 -19.21 -3.49
CA TYR A 62 1.89 -19.59 -4.71
C TYR A 62 3.09 -20.51 -4.42
N ARG A 63 2.99 -21.79 -4.84
CA ARG A 63 4.01 -22.82 -4.59
C ARG A 63 4.88 -23.04 -5.81
N VAL A 64 5.85 -22.16 -6.02
CA VAL A 64 6.88 -22.34 -7.04
C VAL A 64 8.17 -22.86 -6.42
N THR A 65 8.85 -23.75 -7.13
CA THR A 65 10.12 -24.35 -6.71
C THR A 65 11.32 -23.83 -7.48
N ASP A 66 11.10 -23.26 -8.66
CA ASP A 66 12.16 -22.63 -9.45
C ASP A 66 12.56 -21.28 -8.85
N TYR A 67 13.87 -21.05 -8.70
CA TYR A 67 14.38 -19.88 -8.00
C TYR A 67 14.13 -18.57 -8.78
N GLN A 68 14.25 -18.58 -10.11
CA GLN A 68 14.02 -17.37 -10.92
C GLN A 68 12.55 -16.94 -10.85
N GLU A 69 11.64 -17.91 -10.87
CA GLU A 69 10.21 -17.64 -10.75
C GLU A 69 9.83 -17.18 -9.33
N ILE A 70 10.51 -17.68 -8.29
CA ILE A 70 10.35 -17.18 -6.91
C ILE A 70 10.75 -15.70 -6.82
N GLU A 71 11.89 -15.32 -7.41
CA GLU A 71 12.35 -13.92 -7.41
C GLU A 71 11.37 -13.01 -8.14
N ARG A 72 10.91 -13.40 -9.34
CA ARG A 72 9.88 -12.65 -10.08
C ARG A 72 8.58 -12.51 -9.30
N TRP A 73 8.15 -13.58 -8.63
CA TRP A 73 6.94 -13.52 -7.80
C TRP A 73 7.11 -12.55 -6.63
N TRP A 74 8.29 -12.56 -6.00
CA TRP A 74 8.62 -11.62 -4.94
C TRP A 74 8.61 -10.17 -5.42
N GLU A 75 9.21 -9.89 -6.58
CA GLU A 75 9.19 -8.55 -7.19
C GLU A 75 7.75 -8.06 -7.40
N ILE A 76 6.88 -8.89 -7.98
CA ILE A 76 5.46 -8.55 -8.21
C ILE A 76 4.75 -8.24 -6.89
N ILE A 77 4.97 -9.05 -5.85
CA ILE A 77 4.37 -8.82 -4.53
C ILE A 77 4.86 -7.50 -3.92
N PHE A 78 6.15 -7.18 -4.00
CA PHE A 78 6.68 -5.95 -3.44
C PHE A 78 6.26 -4.72 -4.24
N SER A 79 6.20 -4.80 -5.57
CA SER A 79 5.62 -3.75 -6.41
C SER A 79 4.17 -3.48 -6.06
N THR A 80 3.38 -4.54 -5.83
CA THR A 80 1.97 -4.41 -5.43
C THR A 80 1.84 -3.80 -4.04
N TYR A 81 2.62 -4.29 -3.07
CA TYR A 81 2.66 -3.74 -1.71
C TYR A 81 3.02 -2.25 -1.70
N PHE A 82 4.01 -1.88 -2.51
CA PHE A 82 4.44 -0.50 -2.67
C PHE A 82 3.34 0.37 -3.27
N MET A 83 2.72 -0.07 -4.37
CA MET A 83 1.60 0.62 -5.02
C MET A 83 0.45 0.90 -4.06
N ILE A 84 0.09 -0.06 -3.20
CA ILE A 84 -0.95 0.11 -2.17
C ILE A 84 -0.48 1.11 -1.11
N SER A 85 0.78 1.01 -0.66
CA SER A 85 1.34 1.90 0.37
C SER A 85 1.38 3.36 -0.07
N LEU A 86 1.61 3.61 -1.36
CA LEU A 86 1.54 4.95 -1.96
C LEU A 86 0.16 5.60 -1.86
N GLN A 87 -0.92 4.81 -1.72
CA GLN A 87 -2.27 5.36 -1.53
C GLN A 87 -2.58 5.75 -0.08
N SER A 88 -1.61 5.62 0.83
CA SER A 88 -1.80 6.01 2.22
C SER A 88 -1.89 7.53 2.38
N GLU A 89 -2.57 7.95 3.45
CA GLU A 89 -2.86 9.35 3.75
C GLU A 89 -1.63 10.28 3.72
N PRO A 90 -0.45 9.91 4.25
CA PRO A 90 0.73 10.78 4.20
C PRO A 90 1.14 11.14 2.77
N PHE A 91 1.09 10.19 1.84
CA PHE A 91 1.46 10.41 0.44
C PHE A 91 0.38 11.19 -0.32
N LYS A 92 -0.90 10.95 -0.02
CA LYS A 92 -2.00 11.77 -0.53
C LYS A 92 -1.87 13.23 -0.11
N ARG A 93 -1.51 13.50 1.15
CA ARG A 93 -1.25 14.88 1.61
C ARG A 93 -0.10 15.55 0.86
N LEU A 94 0.99 14.83 0.61
CA LEU A 94 2.11 15.35 -0.18
C LEU A 94 1.66 15.78 -1.58
N ARG A 95 0.78 15.00 -2.23
CA ARG A 95 0.16 15.38 -3.51
C ARG A 95 -0.58 16.72 -3.42
N HIS A 96 -1.41 16.90 -2.40
CA HIS A 96 -2.17 18.14 -2.21
C HIS A 96 -1.23 19.34 -2.03
N TYR A 97 -0.20 19.20 -1.19
CA TYR A 97 0.82 20.26 -1.01
C TYR A 97 1.60 20.58 -2.30
N GLN A 98 1.90 19.58 -3.13
CA GLN A 98 2.59 19.79 -4.41
C GLN A 98 1.69 20.51 -5.43
N ASN A 99 0.42 20.14 -5.50
CA ASN A 99 -0.56 20.79 -6.38
C ASN A 99 -0.79 22.25 -5.96
N ASP A 100 -0.98 22.53 -4.66
CA ASP A 100 -1.24 23.88 -4.15
C ASP A 100 -0.08 24.85 -4.39
N ASN A 101 1.17 24.36 -4.40
CA ASN A 101 2.35 25.18 -4.69
C ASN A 101 2.55 25.45 -6.19
N THR A 102 1.82 24.76 -7.08
CA THR A 102 2.02 24.80 -8.54
C THR A 102 0.85 25.45 -9.29
N SER A 103 -0.31 25.62 -8.68
CA SER A 103 -1.49 26.25 -9.30
C SER A 103 -1.84 27.61 -8.69
N HIS A 104 -1.63 28.68 -9.45
CA HIS A 104 -2.50 29.86 -9.36
C HIS A 104 -3.95 29.41 -9.64
N GLU A 105 -4.85 29.71 -8.70
CA GLU A 105 -6.32 29.70 -8.86
C GLU A 105 -6.90 28.66 -9.82
N THR A 106 -7.04 27.42 -9.36
CA THR A 106 -8.26 26.66 -9.71
C THR A 106 -8.80 26.04 -8.43
N ASP A 107 -10.03 26.40 -8.13
CA ASP A 107 -10.78 25.91 -6.98
C ASP A 107 -10.62 24.40 -6.81
N SER A 108 -10.50 23.99 -5.55
CA SER A 108 -10.59 22.61 -5.09
C SER A 108 -11.91 22.00 -5.54
N VAL A 109 -11.96 21.48 -6.77
CA VAL A 109 -13.07 20.63 -7.21
C VAL A 109 -12.86 19.30 -6.48
N PRO A 110 -13.78 18.87 -5.59
CA PRO A 110 -13.77 17.50 -5.10
C PRO A 110 -13.72 16.59 -6.33
N ASP A 111 -12.84 15.58 -6.37
CA ASP A 111 -12.85 14.60 -7.46
C ASP A 111 -14.22 13.89 -7.43
N GLU A 112 -15.21 14.45 -8.12
CA GLU A 112 -16.62 14.04 -8.15
C GLU A 112 -16.76 12.57 -8.58
N ILE A 113 -15.74 12.08 -9.29
CA ILE A 113 -15.59 10.69 -9.71
C ILE A 113 -15.14 9.81 -8.52
N THR A 114 -14.16 10.24 -7.72
CA THR A 114 -13.72 9.52 -6.51
C THR A 114 -14.86 9.36 -5.51
N ASP A 115 -15.70 10.38 -5.38
CA ASP A 115 -16.89 10.33 -4.53
C ASP A 115 -17.91 9.27 -5.00
N LYS A 116 -18.01 9.01 -6.31
CA LYS A 116 -18.87 7.93 -6.85
C LYS A 116 -18.35 6.54 -6.49
N PHE A 117 -17.04 6.33 -6.47
CA PHE A 117 -16.47 5.03 -6.05
C PHE A 117 -16.78 4.73 -4.58
N CYS A 118 -16.77 5.75 -3.73
CA CYS A 118 -17.10 5.66 -2.31
C CYS A 118 -18.56 5.24 -2.03
N LEU A 119 -19.46 5.34 -3.02
CA LEU A 119 -20.85 4.88 -2.90
C LEU A 119 -21.00 3.36 -2.95
N HIS A 120 -19.95 2.63 -3.35
CA HIS A 120 -19.99 1.18 -3.41
C HIS A 120 -20.18 0.59 -2.01
N SER A 121 -21.13 -0.33 -1.82
CA SER A 121 -21.50 -0.88 -0.51
C SER A 121 -20.36 -1.60 0.22
N TRP A 122 -19.39 -2.13 -0.52
CA TRP A 122 -18.18 -2.77 0.03
C TRP A 122 -16.97 -1.84 0.10
N TRP A 123 -17.14 -0.55 -0.17
CA TRP A 123 -16.07 0.43 -0.02
C TRP A 123 -15.72 0.63 1.45
N HIS A 124 -14.43 0.61 1.78
CA HIS A 124 -13.96 0.86 3.14
C HIS A 124 -13.51 2.32 3.27
N HIS A 125 -14.06 3.03 4.25
CA HIS A 125 -13.70 4.43 4.54
C HIS A 125 -12.50 4.58 5.49
N GLU A 126 -11.99 3.47 6.04
CA GLU A 126 -10.82 3.47 6.91
C GLU A 126 -9.53 3.74 6.13
N THR A 127 -8.55 4.37 6.79
CA THR A 127 -7.24 4.70 6.20
C THR A 127 -6.19 3.59 6.35
N SER A 128 -6.62 2.36 6.66
CA SER A 128 -5.70 1.23 6.84
C SER A 128 -5.16 0.72 5.49
N TRP A 129 -3.98 0.07 5.51
CA TRP A 129 -3.41 -0.57 4.33
C TRP A 129 -4.36 -1.62 3.74
N LYS A 130 -5.05 -2.40 4.61
CA LYS A 130 -6.01 -3.41 4.20
C LYS A 130 -7.25 -2.81 3.54
N SER A 131 -7.77 -1.73 4.10
CA SER A 131 -8.93 -1.02 3.53
C SER A 131 -8.59 -0.41 2.17
N THR A 132 -7.37 0.10 2.01
CA THR A 132 -6.83 0.54 0.73
C THR A 132 -6.74 -0.60 -0.29
N LEU A 133 -6.19 -1.76 0.10
CA LEU A 133 -6.13 -2.94 -0.76
C LEU A 133 -7.54 -3.39 -1.19
N ASN A 134 -8.51 -3.41 -0.27
CA ASN A 134 -9.89 -3.76 -0.58
C ASN A 134 -10.47 -2.85 -1.66
N ASN A 135 -10.32 -1.54 -1.50
CA ASN A 135 -10.85 -0.57 -2.45
C ASN A 135 -10.19 -0.71 -3.83
N LEU A 136 -8.88 -0.92 -3.89
CA LEU A 136 -8.17 -1.21 -5.14
C LEU A 136 -8.63 -2.53 -5.79
N ARG A 137 -8.91 -3.57 -4.98
CA ARG A 137 -9.48 -4.83 -5.46
C ARG A 137 -10.85 -4.62 -6.13
N LEU A 138 -11.71 -3.79 -5.54
CA LEU A 138 -13.01 -3.46 -6.14
C LEU A 138 -12.85 -2.78 -7.51
N ILE A 139 -11.88 -1.88 -7.64
CA ILE A 139 -11.62 -1.14 -8.89
C ILE A 139 -11.13 -2.07 -10.00
N ILE A 140 -10.27 -3.04 -9.70
CA ILE A 140 -9.75 -3.99 -10.71
C ILE A 140 -10.73 -5.15 -11.00
N GLN A 141 -11.71 -5.38 -10.13
CA GLN A 141 -12.62 -6.53 -10.19
C GLN A 141 -13.34 -6.70 -11.54
N PRO A 142 -13.85 -5.64 -12.21
CA PRO A 142 -14.46 -5.77 -13.53
C PRO A 142 -13.54 -6.39 -14.58
N LYS A 143 -12.25 -6.03 -14.55
CA LYS A 143 -11.26 -6.59 -15.47
C LYS A 143 -11.01 -8.06 -15.19
N ILE A 144 -10.93 -8.45 -13.91
CA ILE A 144 -10.77 -9.84 -13.50
C ILE A 144 -11.96 -10.68 -13.99
N PHE A 145 -13.18 -10.22 -13.73
CA PHE A 145 -14.39 -10.92 -14.16
C PHE A 145 -14.49 -11.03 -15.69
N PHE A 146 -14.11 -9.98 -16.42
CA PHE A 146 -14.03 -10.05 -17.87
C PHE A 146 -13.06 -11.14 -18.34
N CYS A 147 -11.85 -11.20 -17.75
CA CYS A 147 -10.88 -12.24 -18.08
C CYS A 147 -11.38 -13.66 -17.76
N LEU A 148 -12.08 -13.85 -16.63
CA LEU A 148 -12.62 -15.15 -16.23
C LEU A 148 -13.74 -15.64 -17.16
N ILE A 149 -14.59 -14.73 -17.65
CA ILE A 149 -15.71 -15.10 -18.53
C ILE A 149 -15.33 -15.12 -20.02
N SER A 150 -14.21 -14.49 -20.41
CA SER A 150 -13.75 -14.39 -21.80
C SER A 150 -13.72 -15.74 -22.54
N PRO A 151 -13.23 -16.86 -21.96
CA PRO A 151 -13.23 -18.15 -22.65
C PRO A 151 -14.63 -18.64 -23.03
N TRP A 152 -15.63 -18.37 -22.19
CA TRP A 152 -17.02 -18.72 -22.49
C TRP A 152 -17.62 -17.84 -23.59
N LEU A 153 -17.19 -16.58 -23.69
CA LEU A 153 -17.65 -15.64 -24.71
C LEU A 153 -17.13 -15.99 -26.12
N GLU A 154 -16.05 -16.76 -26.21
CA GLU A 154 -15.59 -17.35 -27.48
C GLU A 154 -16.55 -18.43 -27.99
N VAL A 155 -17.13 -19.21 -27.07
CA VAL A 155 -18.11 -20.27 -27.37
C VAL A 155 -19.51 -19.69 -27.60
N PHE A 156 -19.98 -18.86 -26.68
CA PHE A 156 -21.29 -18.21 -26.72
C PHE A 156 -21.12 -16.70 -26.89
N ARG A 157 -21.25 -16.24 -28.14
CA ARG A 157 -21.05 -14.82 -28.46
C ARG A 157 -22.20 -13.97 -27.94
N ILE A 158 -21.92 -13.17 -26.90
CA ILE A 158 -22.84 -12.17 -26.34
C ILE A 158 -22.15 -10.80 -26.42
N PRO A 159 -22.29 -10.06 -27.54
CA PRO A 159 -21.59 -8.80 -27.76
C PRO A 159 -21.90 -7.72 -26.72
N ASP A 160 -23.15 -7.67 -26.24
CA ASP A 160 -23.58 -6.69 -25.25
C ASP A 160 -22.88 -6.87 -23.90
N LEU A 161 -22.59 -8.12 -23.52
CA LEU A 161 -21.85 -8.42 -22.30
C LEU A 161 -20.41 -7.93 -22.40
N VAL A 162 -19.75 -8.19 -23.53
CA VAL A 162 -18.40 -7.66 -23.82
C VAL A 162 -18.41 -6.13 -23.74
N LYS A 163 -19.37 -5.49 -24.41
CA LYS A 163 -19.51 -4.02 -24.40
C LYS A 163 -19.72 -3.48 -22.99
N GLY A 164 -20.55 -4.14 -22.18
CA GLY A 164 -20.77 -3.79 -20.77
C GLY A 164 -19.47 -3.80 -19.95
N PHE A 165 -18.66 -4.85 -20.07
CA PHE A 165 -17.37 -4.95 -19.38
C PHE A 165 -16.37 -3.88 -19.84
N LEU A 166 -16.33 -3.57 -21.14
CA LEU A 166 -15.46 -2.52 -21.67
C LEU A 166 -15.86 -1.13 -21.14
N VAL A 167 -17.17 -0.84 -21.07
CA VAL A 167 -17.68 0.40 -20.46
C VAL A 167 -17.31 0.47 -18.99
N LEU A 168 -17.51 -0.61 -18.24
CA LEU A 168 -17.18 -0.65 -16.81
C LEU A 168 -15.68 -0.48 -16.58
N THR A 169 -14.84 -1.16 -17.37
CA THR A 169 -13.37 -1.01 -17.31
C THR A 169 -12.95 0.43 -17.60
N ARG A 170 -13.58 1.09 -18.58
CA ARG A 170 -13.33 2.51 -18.87
C ARG A 170 -13.64 3.40 -17.66
N ILE A 171 -14.77 3.18 -16.98
CA ILE A 171 -15.13 3.93 -15.77
C ILE A 171 -14.11 3.65 -14.65
N MET A 172 -13.70 2.40 -14.43
CA MET A 172 -12.69 2.07 -13.41
C MET A 172 -11.34 2.75 -13.67
N ASN A 173 -10.96 2.92 -14.94
CA ASN A 173 -9.72 3.60 -15.32
C ASN A 173 -9.75 5.12 -15.09
N GLU A 174 -10.91 5.71 -14.78
CA GLU A 174 -11.00 7.12 -14.36
C GLU A 174 -10.51 7.33 -12.92
N PHE A 175 -10.31 6.23 -12.16
CA PHE A 175 -9.71 6.30 -10.83
C PHE A 175 -8.25 6.76 -10.93
N LYS A 176 -7.90 7.83 -10.19
CA LYS A 176 -6.57 8.45 -10.19
C LYS A 176 -5.79 8.08 -8.91
N PRO A 177 -5.03 6.96 -8.89
CA PRO A 177 -4.16 6.65 -7.75
C PRO A 177 -3.05 7.69 -7.62
N TYR A 178 -2.55 7.91 -6.41
CA TYR A 178 -1.31 8.66 -6.21
C TYR A 178 -0.13 7.87 -6.78
N LEU A 179 0.67 8.53 -7.62
CA LEU A 179 1.95 8.06 -8.12
C LEU A 179 2.97 9.18 -7.86
N PRO A 180 4.10 8.92 -7.20
CA PRO A 180 5.14 9.92 -7.03
C PRO A 180 5.77 10.23 -8.39
N ASP A 181 6.00 11.51 -8.67
CA ASP A 181 6.82 11.92 -9.81
C ASP A 181 8.27 11.46 -9.54
N GLY A 182 8.81 10.68 -10.47
CA GLY A 182 10.17 10.11 -10.38
C GLY A 182 11.28 11.12 -10.63
#